data_AF-A0A7H0ML00-F1
#
_entry.id   AF-A0A7H0ML00-F1
#
_cell.length_a   1.000
_cell.length_b   1.000
_cell.length_c   1.000
_cell.angle_alpha   90.00
_cell.angle_beta   90.00
_cell.angle_gamma   90.00
#
_symmetry.space_group_name_H-M   'P 1'
#
loop_
_entity.id
_entity.type
_entity.pdbx_description
1 polymer ?
#
loop_
_entity_poly.entity_id
_entity_poly.type
_entity_poly.pdbx_seq_one_letter_code
_entity_poly.pdbx_strand_id
1 'polypeptide(L)'
;MNRTINNIYCFMPMVIFLGYAGVMSLRFGLSFLYMSLILNSLAFLIYLAIYFSLKKSKLMCSTSLVTYISLALLACLGGLAATVGEDRETALICGIAIHSVLAFVFVFVCSAKISKNQYFFDKDSGKYFKVKDGRFHELTNEQVQSIPNLGLIATESYKGHFASVGMSNDLSSNEINAHVYTGSISGTDNYINPSSGLPMQGGMSGLDVAGNSWGTNFNDPTNHQPYDSTRGY
;
A
#
# COMPACT_ATOMS: atom_id res chain seq x y z
N MET A 1 19.09 -16.98 5.52
CA MET A 1 19.61 -15.61 5.69
C MET A 1 19.42 -14.84 4.38
N ASN A 2 18.52 -13.87 4.32
CA ASN A 2 18.27 -13.09 3.09
C ASN A 2 19.46 -12.18 2.82
N ARG A 3 20.39 -12.61 1.96
CA ARG A 3 21.50 -11.78 1.51
C ARG A 3 20.99 -10.66 0.60
N THR A 4 21.57 -9.48 0.76
CA THR A 4 21.27 -8.29 -0.04
C THR A 4 22.51 -7.81 -0.78
N ILE A 5 22.32 -7.19 -1.92
CA ILE A 5 23.37 -6.66 -2.80
C ILE A 5 23.06 -5.22 -3.19
N ASN A 6 24.06 -4.53 -3.73
CA ASN A 6 23.92 -3.16 -4.22
C ASN A 6 22.79 -3.05 -5.26
N ASN A 7 22.08 -1.93 -5.26
CA ASN A 7 20.95 -1.67 -6.13
C ASN A 7 21.32 -1.71 -7.61
N ILE A 8 22.58 -1.46 -7.96
CA ILE A 8 23.04 -1.54 -9.35
C ILE A 8 22.84 -2.92 -9.98
N TYR A 9 22.81 -3.99 -9.17
CA TYR A 9 22.56 -5.34 -9.67
C TYR A 9 21.13 -5.58 -10.16
N CYS A 10 20.20 -4.63 -9.96
CA CYS A 10 18.89 -4.70 -10.61
C CYS A 10 18.96 -4.64 -12.15
N PHE A 11 20.07 -4.16 -12.71
CA PHE A 11 20.31 -4.16 -14.16
C PHE A 11 20.89 -5.48 -14.70
N MET A 12 21.16 -6.48 -13.85
CA MET A 12 21.71 -7.76 -14.29
C MET A 12 20.84 -8.46 -15.37
N PRO A 13 19.50 -8.50 -15.25
CA PRO A 13 18.66 -9.07 -16.31
C PRO A 13 18.77 -8.31 -17.64
N MET A 14 18.89 -6.96 -17.59
CA MET A 14 19.12 -6.14 -18.78
C MET A 14 20.43 -6.51 -19.48
N VAL A 15 21.52 -6.72 -18.72
CA VAL A 15 22.81 -7.15 -19.28
C VAL A 15 22.69 -8.52 -19.96
N ILE A 16 21.95 -9.46 -19.35
CA ILE A 16 21.72 -10.80 -19.93
C ILE A 16 20.95 -10.70 -21.25
N PHE A 17 19.89 -9.88 -21.29
CA PHE A 17 19.14 -9.66 -22.53
C PHE A 17 19.98 -9.01 -23.62
N LEU A 18 20.82 -8.04 -23.28
CA LEU A 18 21.77 -7.44 -24.23
C LEU A 18 22.77 -8.47 -24.77
N GLY A 19 23.22 -9.41 -23.92
CA GLY A 19 24.03 -10.56 -24.34
C GLY A 19 23.30 -11.43 -25.37
N TYR A 20 22.03 -11.78 -25.09
CA TYR A 20 21.18 -12.50 -26.05
C TYR A 20 21.04 -11.75 -27.38
N ALA A 21 20.69 -10.47 -27.34
CA ALA A 21 20.53 -9.66 -28.56
C ALA A 21 21.84 -9.55 -29.35
N GLY A 22 22.98 -9.45 -28.65
CA GLY A 22 24.31 -9.48 -29.24
C GLY A 22 24.59 -10.79 -29.97
N VAL A 23 24.36 -11.93 -29.31
CA VAL A 23 24.53 -13.26 -29.92
C VAL A 23 23.62 -13.43 -31.14
N MET A 24 22.34 -13.07 -31.03
CA MET A 24 21.38 -13.19 -32.14
C MET A 24 21.68 -12.23 -33.28
N SER A 25 22.33 -11.09 -33.01
CA SER A 25 22.77 -10.17 -34.07
C SER A 25 23.91 -10.73 -34.92
N LEU A 26 24.71 -11.67 -34.41
CA LEU A 26 25.69 -12.41 -35.22
C LEU A 26 24.98 -13.31 -36.25
N ARG A 27 23.75 -13.74 -35.95
CA ARG A 27 22.95 -14.63 -36.79
C ARG A 27 22.05 -13.88 -37.77
N PHE A 28 21.36 -12.84 -37.30
CA PHE A 28 20.35 -12.09 -38.05
C PHE A 28 20.77 -10.67 -38.45
N GLY A 29 22.04 -10.31 -38.19
CA GLY A 29 22.63 -9.01 -38.51
C GLY A 29 22.30 -7.91 -37.50
N LEU A 30 22.97 -6.77 -37.65
CA LEU A 30 22.84 -5.62 -36.73
C LEU A 30 21.43 -5.04 -36.63
N SER A 31 20.61 -5.19 -37.68
CA SER A 31 19.21 -4.75 -37.64
C SER A 31 18.39 -5.43 -36.54
N PHE A 32 18.73 -6.68 -36.18
CA PHE A 32 18.12 -7.39 -35.06
C PHE A 32 18.45 -6.72 -33.72
N LEU A 33 19.70 -6.30 -33.53
CA LEU A 33 20.14 -5.61 -32.32
C LEU A 33 19.40 -4.27 -32.14
N TYR A 34 19.33 -3.46 -33.20
CA TYR A 34 18.63 -2.17 -33.13
C TYR A 34 17.14 -2.33 -32.84
N MET A 35 16.46 -3.28 -33.49
CA MET A 35 15.05 -3.59 -33.20
C MET A 35 14.86 -4.08 -31.77
N SER A 36 15.74 -4.95 -31.29
CA SER A 36 15.70 -5.45 -29.91
C SER A 36 15.84 -4.31 -28.89
N LEU A 37 16.73 -3.34 -29.13
CA LEU A 37 16.91 -2.18 -28.25
C LEU A 37 15.69 -1.27 -28.23
N ILE A 38 15.12 -0.96 -29.39
CA ILE A 38 13.96 -0.07 -29.51
C ILE A 38 12.73 -0.69 -28.86
N LEU A 39 12.41 -1.93 -29.22
CA LEU A 39 11.21 -2.61 -28.76
C LEU A 39 11.28 -2.97 -27.27
N ASN A 40 12.47 -3.16 -26.72
CA ASN A 40 12.68 -3.48 -25.32
C ASN A 40 12.89 -2.24 -24.42
N SER A 41 12.69 -1.03 -24.96
CA SER A 41 12.82 0.24 -24.22
C SER A 41 11.96 0.28 -22.95
N LEU A 42 10.74 -0.25 -23.00
CA LEU A 42 9.84 -0.31 -21.83
C LEU A 42 10.45 -1.12 -20.68
N ALA A 43 11.00 -2.31 -20.95
CA ALA A 43 11.63 -3.13 -19.92
C ALA A 43 12.86 -2.43 -19.32
N PHE A 44 13.65 -1.71 -20.12
CA PHE A 44 14.77 -0.91 -19.60
C PHE A 44 14.31 0.24 -18.70
N LEU A 45 13.22 0.93 -19.06
CA LEU A 45 12.61 1.96 -18.22
C LEU A 45 12.08 1.39 -16.90
N ILE A 46 11.53 0.18 -16.91
CA ILE A 46 11.10 -0.55 -15.72
C ILE A 46 12.28 -0.80 -14.76
N TYR A 47 13.43 -1.29 -15.27
CA TYR A 47 14.64 -1.49 -14.45
C TYR A 47 15.24 -0.16 -13.95
N LEU A 48 15.15 0.89 -14.75
CA LEU A 48 15.59 2.23 -14.34
C LEU A 48 14.70 2.79 -13.22
N ALA A 49 13.39 2.66 -13.35
CA ALA A 49 12.42 3.11 -12.35
C ALA A 49 12.66 2.40 -11.01
N ILE A 50 12.84 1.08 -11.01
CA ILE A 50 13.06 0.33 -9.77
C ILE A 50 14.41 0.65 -9.12
N TYR A 51 15.45 0.93 -9.91
CA TYR A 51 16.73 1.42 -9.39
C TYR A 51 16.54 2.71 -8.58
N PHE A 52 15.81 3.69 -9.14
CA PHE A 52 15.52 4.94 -8.44
C PHE A 52 14.64 4.73 -7.22
N SER A 53 13.62 3.87 -7.29
CA SER A 53 12.78 3.54 -6.13
C SER A 53 13.58 2.91 -5.00
N LEU A 54 14.46 1.94 -5.31
CA LEU A 54 15.34 1.30 -4.32
C LEU A 54 16.33 2.31 -3.72
N LYS A 55 16.90 3.20 -4.55
CA LYS A 55 17.81 4.26 -4.09
C LYS A 55 17.10 5.25 -3.17
N LYS A 56 15.89 5.71 -3.53
CA LYS A 56 15.08 6.62 -2.70
C LYS A 56 14.75 6.00 -1.35
N SER A 57 14.37 4.72 -1.34
CA SER A 57 14.02 4.00 -0.12
C SER A 57 15.22 3.51 0.70
N LYS A 58 16.47 3.76 0.26
CA LYS A 58 17.72 3.21 0.86
C LYS A 58 17.67 1.69 1.08
N LEU A 59 16.86 0.99 0.29
CA LEU A 59 16.73 -0.46 0.36
C LEU A 59 17.76 -1.09 -0.57
N MET A 60 18.35 -2.20 -0.13
CA MET A 60 19.20 -3.03 -0.97
C MET A 60 18.40 -4.04 -1.78
N CYS A 61 18.94 -4.45 -2.94
CA CYS A 61 18.31 -5.47 -3.75
C CYS A 61 18.52 -6.86 -3.13
N SER A 62 17.55 -7.75 -3.29
CA SER A 62 17.62 -9.10 -2.75
C SER A 62 18.46 -9.98 -3.67
N THR A 63 19.54 -10.59 -3.14
CA THR A 63 20.44 -11.42 -3.95
C THR A 63 19.71 -12.57 -4.60
N SER A 64 18.91 -13.32 -3.83
CA SER A 64 18.15 -14.47 -4.34
C SER A 64 17.20 -14.08 -5.48
N LEU A 65 16.52 -12.93 -5.36
CA LEU A 65 15.59 -12.47 -6.39
C LEU A 65 16.34 -12.19 -7.71
N VAL A 66 17.44 -11.43 -7.64
CA VAL A 66 18.26 -11.13 -8.82
C VAL A 66 18.80 -12.42 -9.43
N THR A 67 19.32 -13.35 -8.60
CA THR A 67 19.84 -14.63 -9.09
C THR A 67 18.79 -15.46 -9.78
N TYR A 68 17.59 -15.65 -9.20
CA TYR A 68 16.54 -16.48 -9.80
C TYR A 68 16.00 -15.86 -11.09
N ILE A 69 15.77 -14.55 -11.14
CA ILE A 69 15.30 -13.88 -12.35
C ILE A 69 16.36 -13.93 -13.45
N SER A 70 17.63 -13.67 -13.11
CA SER A 70 18.75 -13.77 -14.06
C SER A 70 18.93 -15.19 -14.60
N LEU A 71 18.84 -16.21 -13.74
CA LEU A 71 18.97 -17.61 -14.15
C LEU A 71 17.80 -18.05 -15.04
N ALA A 72 16.58 -17.69 -14.67
CA ALA A 72 15.39 -17.95 -15.49
C ALA A 72 15.49 -17.27 -16.85
N LEU A 73 15.90 -16.00 -16.89
CA LEU A 73 16.09 -15.26 -18.13
C LEU A 73 17.14 -15.92 -19.02
N LEU A 74 18.28 -16.28 -18.45
CA LEU A 74 19.37 -16.95 -19.17
C LEU A 74 18.91 -18.30 -19.74
N ALA A 75 18.18 -19.10 -18.96
CA ALA A 75 17.66 -20.38 -19.41
C ALA A 75 16.62 -20.23 -20.54
N CYS A 76 15.67 -19.31 -20.39
CA CYS A 76 14.63 -19.07 -21.40
C CYS A 76 15.21 -18.51 -22.71
N LEU A 77 16.09 -17.51 -22.63
CA LEU A 77 16.72 -16.92 -23.82
C LEU A 77 17.73 -17.86 -24.48
N GLY A 78 18.50 -18.60 -23.69
CA GLY A 78 19.41 -19.63 -24.20
C GLY A 78 18.66 -20.77 -24.90
N GLY A 79 17.56 -21.23 -24.29
CA GLY A 79 16.68 -22.22 -24.91
C GLY A 79 16.05 -21.72 -26.21
N LEU A 80 15.58 -20.47 -26.24
CA LEU A 80 15.06 -19.84 -27.46
C LEU A 80 16.14 -19.76 -28.54
N ALA A 81 17.33 -19.24 -28.22
CA ALA A 81 18.44 -19.13 -29.17
C ALA A 81 18.85 -20.48 -29.77
N ALA A 82 18.77 -21.56 -28.98
CA ALA A 82 19.09 -22.91 -29.42
C ALA A 82 18.01 -23.55 -30.30
N THR A 83 16.74 -23.16 -30.16
CA THR A 83 15.60 -23.86 -30.78
C THR A 83 14.91 -23.10 -31.90
N VAL A 84 15.02 -21.77 -31.95
CA VAL A 84 14.29 -20.91 -32.90
C VAL A 84 14.71 -21.07 -34.36
N GLY A 85 15.84 -21.72 -34.62
CA GLY A 85 16.36 -21.90 -35.98
C GLY A 85 16.70 -20.56 -36.65
N GLU A 86 16.26 -20.40 -37.90
CA GLU A 86 16.49 -19.20 -38.73
C GLU A 86 15.30 -18.22 -38.72
N ASP A 87 14.30 -18.45 -37.85
CA ASP A 87 13.16 -17.54 -37.74
C ASP A 87 13.50 -16.30 -36.90
N ARG A 88 13.85 -15.24 -37.62
CA ARG A 88 14.18 -13.94 -37.06
C ARG A 88 13.02 -13.32 -36.27
N GLU A 89 11.80 -13.43 -36.77
CA GLU A 89 10.65 -12.73 -36.17
C GLU A 89 10.27 -13.38 -34.85
N THR A 90 10.23 -14.71 -34.83
CA THR A 90 9.99 -15.48 -33.60
C THR A 90 11.09 -15.21 -32.57
N ALA A 91 12.36 -15.19 -32.97
CA ALA A 91 13.47 -14.89 -32.06
C ALA A 91 13.34 -13.49 -31.43
N LEU A 92 12.93 -12.50 -32.22
CA LEU A 92 12.75 -11.13 -31.77
C LEU A 92 11.56 -11.03 -30.80
N ILE A 93 10.37 -11.45 -31.25
CA ILE A 93 9.12 -11.30 -30.51
C ILE A 93 9.17 -12.10 -29.20
N CYS A 94 9.56 -13.39 -29.26
CA CYS A 94 9.64 -14.22 -28.07
C CYS A 94 10.72 -13.73 -27.09
N GLY A 95 11.88 -13.29 -27.60
CA GLY A 95 12.94 -12.75 -26.75
C GLY A 95 12.49 -11.52 -25.95
N ILE A 96 11.82 -10.58 -26.62
CA ILE A 96 11.26 -9.38 -25.99
C ILE A 96 10.15 -9.75 -24.99
N ALA A 97 9.27 -10.69 -25.35
CA ALA A 97 8.19 -11.13 -24.48
C ALA A 97 8.71 -11.77 -23.19
N ILE A 98 9.67 -12.70 -23.30
CA ILE A 98 10.32 -13.35 -22.15
C ILE A 98 10.94 -12.30 -21.22
N HIS A 99 11.70 -11.37 -21.77
CA HIS A 99 12.36 -10.34 -20.98
C HIS A 99 11.36 -9.38 -20.31
N SER A 100 10.33 -8.96 -21.05
CA SER A 100 9.28 -8.07 -20.52
C SER A 100 8.53 -8.71 -19.36
N VAL A 101 8.10 -9.97 -19.51
CA VAL A 101 7.40 -10.72 -18.45
C VAL A 101 8.27 -10.82 -17.20
N LEU A 102 9.54 -11.19 -17.35
CA LEU A 102 10.45 -11.28 -16.20
C LEU A 102 10.76 -9.92 -15.58
N ALA A 103 10.80 -8.84 -16.36
CA ALA A 103 10.93 -7.48 -15.84
C ALA A 103 9.70 -7.07 -14.99
N PHE A 104 8.49 -7.39 -15.45
CA PHE A 104 7.27 -7.15 -14.67
C PHE A 104 7.25 -7.96 -13.36
N VAL A 105 7.60 -9.25 -13.41
CA VAL A 105 7.71 -10.09 -12.20
C VAL A 105 8.74 -9.50 -11.24
N PHE A 106 9.91 -9.10 -11.74
CA PHE A 106 10.97 -8.51 -10.92
C PHE A 106 10.49 -7.22 -10.22
N VAL A 107 9.87 -6.31 -10.96
CA VAL A 107 9.36 -5.06 -10.40
C VAL A 107 8.19 -5.27 -9.45
N PHE A 108 7.30 -6.22 -9.72
CA PHE A 108 6.23 -6.57 -8.79
C PHE A 108 6.79 -7.00 -7.42
N VAL A 109 7.75 -7.92 -7.42
CA VAL A 109 8.36 -8.42 -6.17
C VAL A 109 9.17 -7.33 -5.47
N CYS A 110 9.91 -6.49 -6.21
CA CYS A 110 10.65 -5.38 -5.62
C CYS A 110 9.73 -4.31 -5.05
N SER A 111 8.68 -3.93 -5.77
CA SER A 111 7.69 -2.94 -5.34
C SER A 111 6.93 -3.40 -4.10
N ALA A 112 6.57 -4.68 -4.03
CA ALA A 112 5.96 -5.26 -2.83
C ALA A 112 6.88 -5.15 -1.60
N LYS A 113 8.20 -5.35 -1.78
CA LYS A 113 9.18 -5.17 -0.69
C LYS A 113 9.36 -3.71 -0.30
N ILE A 114 9.37 -2.80 -1.28
CA ILE A 114 9.46 -1.37 -1.04
C ILE A 114 8.25 -0.90 -0.23
N SER A 115 7.04 -1.29 -0.65
CA SER A 115 5.78 -0.94 0.03
C SER A 115 5.74 -1.39 1.49
N LYS A 116 6.17 -2.62 1.79
CA LYS A 116 6.27 -3.14 3.18
C LYS A 116 7.26 -2.39 4.08
N ASN A 117 8.17 -1.62 3.51
CA ASN A 117 9.20 -0.88 4.24
C ASN A 117 8.98 0.64 4.22
N GLN A 118 7.79 1.10 3.81
CA GLN A 118 7.46 2.52 3.83
C GLN A 118 7.11 3.01 5.24
N TYR A 119 7.56 4.23 5.51
CA TYR A 119 7.22 5.00 6.69
C TYR A 119 6.28 6.14 6.29
N PHE A 120 5.35 6.47 7.17
CA PHE A 120 4.38 7.53 6.97
C PHE A 120 4.47 8.51 8.13
N PHE A 121 4.31 9.79 7.83
CA PHE A 121 4.18 10.84 8.84
C PHE A 121 2.76 11.38 8.79
N ASP A 122 2.08 11.32 9.93
CA ASP A 122 0.78 11.96 10.13
C ASP A 122 1.00 13.38 10.65
N LYS A 123 0.59 14.36 9.86
CA LYS A 123 0.76 15.78 10.16
C LYS A 123 -0.16 16.24 11.30
N ASP A 124 -1.32 15.62 11.45
CA ASP A 124 -2.32 16.01 12.44
C ASP A 124 -1.93 15.50 13.84
N SER A 125 -1.44 14.26 13.90
CA SER A 125 -1.00 13.65 15.17
C SER A 125 0.47 13.89 15.50
N GLY A 126 1.28 14.30 14.51
CA GLY A 126 2.74 14.43 14.63
C GLY A 126 3.48 13.10 14.81
N LYS A 127 2.84 11.96 14.48
CA LYS A 127 3.36 10.61 14.74
C LYS A 127 3.83 9.95 13.45
N TYR A 128 4.79 9.03 13.59
CA TYR A 128 5.28 8.21 12.49
C TYR A 128 4.66 6.81 12.54
N PHE A 129 4.37 6.27 11.36
CA PHE A 129 3.79 4.94 11.20
C PHE A 129 4.63 4.10 10.25
N LYS A 130 4.60 2.78 10.45
CA LYS A 130 5.13 1.79 9.51
C LYS A 130 4.03 0.84 9.09
N VAL A 131 3.95 0.52 7.80
CA VAL A 131 3.03 -0.52 7.33
C VAL A 131 3.62 -1.90 7.62
N LYS A 132 2.94 -2.67 8.47
CA LYS A 132 3.22 -4.11 8.69
C LYS A 132 1.92 -4.88 8.48
N ASP A 133 1.97 -5.94 7.69
CA ASP A 133 0.84 -6.84 7.43
C ASP A 133 -0.44 -6.11 6.98
N GLY A 134 -0.28 -5.09 6.15
CA GLY A 134 -1.39 -4.28 5.62
C GLY A 134 -1.99 -3.30 6.64
N ARG A 135 -1.40 -3.15 7.82
CA ARG A 135 -1.86 -2.25 8.88
C ARG A 135 -0.78 -1.23 9.26
N PHE A 136 -1.23 -0.02 9.59
CA PHE A 136 -0.35 1.03 10.11
C PHE A 136 -0.05 0.77 11.58
N HIS A 137 1.23 0.67 11.90
CA HIS A 137 1.73 0.53 13.27
C HIS A 137 2.46 1.82 13.63
N GLU A 138 2.02 2.46 14.71
CA GLU A 138 2.69 3.63 15.28
C GLU A 138 4.11 3.26 15.72
N LEU A 139 5.08 4.13 15.43
CA LEU A 139 6.45 3.99 15.91
C LEU A 139 6.59 4.64 17.30
N THR A 140 7.26 3.96 18.22
CA THR A 140 7.61 4.55 19.53
C THR A 140 8.69 5.63 19.37
N ASN A 141 8.81 6.50 20.37
CA ASN A 141 9.84 7.54 20.37
C ASN A 141 11.27 6.95 20.25
N GLU A 142 11.54 5.80 20.87
CA GLU A 142 12.85 5.15 20.70
C GLU A 142 13.06 4.66 19.26
N GLN A 143 12.03 4.11 18.63
CA GLN A 143 12.08 3.65 17.25
C GLN A 143 12.29 4.81 16.27
N VAL A 144 11.61 5.93 16.47
CA VAL A 144 11.78 7.15 15.68
C VAL A 144 13.22 7.66 15.76
N GLN A 145 13.81 7.70 16.95
CA GLN A 145 15.20 8.12 17.15
C GLN A 145 16.22 7.14 16.55
N SER A 146 15.88 5.85 16.51
CA SER A 146 16.76 4.83 15.93
C SER A 146 16.83 4.86 14.39
N ILE A 147 15.92 5.56 13.72
CA ILE A 147 15.86 5.62 12.26
C ILE A 147 16.45 6.95 11.76
N PRO A 148 17.71 6.97 11.30
CA PRO A 148 18.35 8.20 10.85
C PRO A 148 17.66 8.75 9.59
N ASN A 149 17.35 10.04 9.60
CA ASN A 149 16.68 10.76 8.52
C ASN A 149 15.22 10.31 8.26
N LEU A 150 14.50 9.87 9.29
CA LEU A 150 13.10 9.43 9.15
C LEU A 150 12.21 10.46 8.44
N GLY A 151 12.37 11.76 8.72
CA GLY A 151 11.61 12.83 8.07
C GLY A 151 11.83 12.97 6.55
N LEU A 152 12.95 12.46 6.00
CA LEU A 152 13.22 12.49 4.55
C LEU A 152 12.68 11.25 3.81
N ILE A 153 12.40 10.17 4.53
CA ILE A 153 11.93 8.90 3.98
C ILE A 153 10.44 8.65 4.27
N ALA A 154 9.88 9.34 5.27
CA ALA A 154 8.47 9.28 5.59
C ALA A 154 7.67 9.99 4.51
N THR A 155 6.64 9.31 4.01
CA THR A 155 5.67 9.92 3.11
C THR A 155 4.65 10.66 3.95
N GLU A 156 4.48 11.96 3.72
CA GLU A 156 3.41 12.71 4.37
C GLU A 156 2.06 12.14 3.93
N SER A 157 1.27 11.65 4.87
CA SER A 157 -0.06 11.16 4.58
C SER A 157 -1.05 12.32 4.72
N TYR A 158 -1.68 12.72 3.62
CA TYR A 158 -2.76 13.71 3.64
C TYR A 158 -4.11 12.99 3.54
N LYS A 159 -4.98 13.26 4.52
CA LYS A 159 -6.32 12.70 4.79
C LYS A 159 -6.37 11.47 5.69
N GLY A 160 -7.00 11.70 6.85
CA GLY A 160 -7.25 10.78 7.93
C GLY A 160 -8.11 9.58 7.55
N HIS A 161 -7.63 8.42 7.96
CA HIS A 161 -8.37 7.42 8.74
C HIS A 161 -7.40 6.26 8.98
N PHE A 162 -6.37 6.50 9.81
CA PHE A 162 -5.68 5.38 10.45
C PHE A 162 -6.57 4.91 11.60
N ALA A 163 -7.55 4.07 11.30
CA ALA A 163 -8.29 3.36 12.33
C ALA A 163 -7.30 2.45 13.07
N SER A 164 -6.79 2.94 14.20
CA SER A 164 -5.98 2.16 15.13
C SER A 164 -6.85 1.08 15.76
N VAL A 165 -6.96 -0.09 15.12
CA VAL A 165 -7.52 -1.27 15.78
C VAL A 165 -6.41 -1.88 16.64
N GLY A 166 -6.14 -1.22 17.76
CA GLY A 166 -5.45 -1.81 18.90
C GLY A 166 -6.49 -2.47 19.80
N MET A 167 -6.90 -3.70 19.46
CA MET A 167 -7.76 -4.48 20.34
C MET A 167 -6.89 -5.55 21.00
N SER A 168 -6.46 -5.26 22.22
CA SER A 168 -6.00 -6.27 23.17
C SER A 168 -7.19 -7.17 23.49
N ASN A 169 -7.17 -8.39 22.94
CA ASN A 169 -8.08 -9.45 23.32
C ASN A 169 -7.70 -9.93 24.73
N ASP A 170 -8.38 -9.38 25.73
CA ASP A 170 -8.52 -10.00 27.05
C ASP A 170 -9.77 -9.40 27.72
N LEU A 171 -10.96 -9.88 27.35
CA LEU A 171 -12.13 -9.73 28.20
C LEU A 171 -13.05 -10.93 28.02
N SER A 172 -13.07 -11.74 29.07
CA SER A 172 -14.09 -12.75 29.32
C SER A 172 -15.47 -12.09 29.34
N SER A 173 -16.39 -12.77 28.69
CA SER A 173 -17.84 -12.63 28.83
C SER A 173 -18.29 -12.45 30.29
N ASN A 174 -18.71 -11.24 30.65
CA ASN A 174 -19.99 -10.95 31.30
C ASN A 174 -20.09 -9.44 31.58
N GLU A 175 -21.32 -8.93 31.51
CA GLU A 175 -21.75 -7.56 31.86
C GLU A 175 -21.66 -6.52 30.73
N ILE A 176 -22.74 -6.45 29.95
CA ILE A 176 -23.10 -5.28 29.14
C ILE A 176 -23.56 -4.19 30.13
N ASN A 177 -22.61 -3.40 30.62
CA ASN A 177 -22.88 -2.06 31.15
C ASN A 177 -22.36 -1.07 30.10
N ALA A 178 -23.28 -0.40 29.42
CA ALA A 178 -22.99 0.63 28.43
C ALA A 178 -22.40 1.88 29.11
N HIS A 179 -21.10 1.84 29.40
CA HIS A 179 -20.32 3.04 29.72
C HIS A 179 -19.83 3.66 28.41
N VAL A 180 -20.57 4.66 27.95
CA VAL A 180 -20.19 5.57 26.88
C VAL A 180 -18.90 6.27 27.27
N TYR A 181 -17.82 6.02 26.54
CA TYR A 181 -16.56 6.76 26.69
C TYR A 181 -16.74 8.16 26.09
N THR A 182 -16.68 9.16 26.97
CA THR A 182 -16.47 10.57 26.68
C THR A 182 -15.09 10.76 26.05
N GLY A 183 -15.04 10.74 24.71
CA GLY A 183 -13.96 11.35 23.95
C GLY A 183 -14.32 12.81 23.69
N SER A 184 -13.57 13.73 24.30
CA SER A 184 -13.72 15.18 24.13
C SER A 184 -13.46 15.62 22.68
N ILE A 185 -14.53 15.66 21.88
CA ILE A 185 -14.60 16.46 20.66
C ILE A 185 -14.93 17.88 21.11
N SER A 186 -13.90 18.73 21.21
CA SER A 186 -14.13 20.17 21.20
C SER A 186 -14.79 20.54 19.87
N GLY A 187 -16.07 20.89 19.89
CA GLY A 187 -16.66 21.71 18.83
C GLY A 187 -18.14 21.58 18.56
N THR A 188 -18.79 20.47 18.90
CA THR A 188 -20.25 20.33 18.87
C THR A 188 -20.64 19.27 19.88
N ASP A 189 -21.23 19.69 21.01
CA ASP A 189 -21.87 18.75 21.92
C ASP A 189 -22.97 18.02 21.14
N ASN A 190 -22.69 16.78 20.74
CA ASN A 190 -23.64 15.94 20.02
C ASN A 190 -24.64 15.41 21.04
N TYR A 191 -25.59 16.27 21.41
CA TYR A 191 -26.70 15.93 22.28
C TYR A 191 -27.61 14.92 21.57
N ILE A 192 -27.79 13.74 22.17
CA ILE A 192 -28.71 12.70 21.69
C ILE A 192 -29.92 12.69 22.62
N ASN A 193 -31.13 12.76 22.05
CA ASN A 193 -32.35 12.65 22.84
C ASN A 193 -32.41 11.26 23.48
N PRO A 194 -32.40 11.14 24.82
CA PRO A 194 -32.32 9.85 25.50
C PRO A 194 -33.55 8.97 25.30
N SER A 195 -34.67 9.54 24.84
CA SER A 195 -35.93 8.81 24.64
C SER A 195 -36.15 8.30 23.22
N SER A 196 -35.55 8.95 22.21
CA SER A 196 -35.67 8.57 20.79
C SER A 196 -34.35 8.04 20.19
N GLY A 197 -33.22 8.32 20.83
CA GLY A 197 -31.89 8.02 20.29
C GLY A 197 -31.48 8.90 19.10
N LEU A 198 -32.26 9.94 18.79
CA LEU A 198 -32.02 10.84 17.66
C LEU A 198 -31.14 12.04 18.06
N PRO A 199 -30.32 12.57 17.14
CA PRO A 199 -29.49 13.74 17.40
C PRO A 199 -30.33 15.01 17.56
N MET A 200 -29.90 15.89 18.46
CA MET A 200 -30.56 17.14 18.79
C MET A 200 -29.92 18.35 18.10
N GLN A 201 -30.78 19.24 17.59
CA GLN A 201 -30.40 20.52 17.02
C GLN A 201 -30.61 21.62 18.07
N GLY A 202 -29.54 22.29 18.50
CA GLY A 202 -29.60 23.33 19.55
C GLY A 202 -29.33 22.85 20.98
N GLY A 203 -28.89 21.60 21.13
CA GLY A 203 -28.50 21.00 22.40
C GLY A 203 -29.65 20.47 23.26
N MET A 204 -29.47 20.38 24.59
CA MET A 204 -30.51 19.83 25.50
C MET A 204 -31.84 20.61 25.46
N SER A 205 -31.79 21.90 25.13
CA SER A 205 -32.99 22.74 24.96
C SER A 205 -33.49 22.78 23.52
N GLY A 206 -32.87 22.01 22.63
CA GLY A 206 -33.19 21.91 21.22
C GLY A 206 -34.32 20.93 20.91
N LEU A 207 -34.49 20.63 19.63
CA LEU A 207 -35.37 19.57 19.15
C LEU A 207 -34.55 18.51 18.41
N ASP A 208 -34.97 17.26 18.50
CA ASP A 208 -34.39 16.18 17.68
C ASP A 208 -34.87 16.25 16.23
N VAL A 209 -34.32 15.40 15.36
CA VAL A 209 -34.68 15.33 13.92
C VAL A 209 -36.17 15.03 13.69
N ALA A 210 -36.86 14.40 14.64
CA ALA A 210 -38.30 14.16 14.58
C ALA A 210 -39.12 15.30 15.21
N GLY A 211 -38.47 16.35 15.72
CA GLY A 211 -39.10 17.51 16.34
C GLY A 211 -39.45 17.32 17.81
N ASN A 212 -38.88 16.31 18.49
CA ASN A 212 -39.12 16.10 19.91
C ASN A 212 -38.15 16.90 20.78
N SER A 213 -38.62 17.42 21.92
CA SER A 213 -37.75 18.00 22.94
C SER A 213 -37.00 16.91 23.71
N TRP A 214 -35.94 17.29 24.44
CA TRP A 214 -35.09 16.37 25.18
C TRP A 214 -35.90 15.47 26.12
N GLY A 215 -35.72 14.16 26.00
CA GLY A 215 -36.41 13.15 26.81
C GLY A 215 -37.86 12.89 26.40
N THR A 216 -38.32 13.42 25.26
CA THR A 216 -39.64 13.15 24.70
C THR A 216 -39.57 12.43 23.36
N ASN A 217 -40.60 11.63 23.04
CA ASN A 217 -40.69 10.90 21.78
C ASN A 217 -42.12 10.90 21.20
N PHE A 218 -42.77 12.06 21.23
CA PHE A 218 -44.18 12.22 20.87
C PHE A 218 -44.45 12.17 19.36
N ASN A 219 -43.49 12.63 18.55
CA ASN A 219 -43.59 12.68 17.09
C ASN A 219 -43.08 11.40 16.40
N ASP A 220 -42.73 10.36 17.16
CA ASP A 220 -42.36 9.08 16.56
C ASP A 220 -43.61 8.33 16.10
N PRO A 221 -43.77 8.12 14.78
CA PRO A 221 -44.95 7.45 14.24
C PRO A 221 -45.07 5.99 14.68
N THR A 222 -44.00 5.41 15.23
CA THR A 222 -43.99 4.04 15.78
C THR A 222 -44.33 3.97 17.27
N ASN A 223 -44.42 5.13 17.95
CA ASN A 223 -44.63 5.21 19.39
C ASN A 223 -46.00 5.84 19.70
N HIS A 224 -47.03 5.02 19.83
CA HIS A 224 -48.38 5.45 20.23
C HIS A 224 -48.49 5.54 21.76
N GLN A 225 -47.69 6.40 22.39
CA GLN A 225 -47.87 6.72 23.81
C GLN A 225 -48.86 7.91 23.92
N PRO A 226 -50.07 7.72 24.48
CA PRO A 226 -51.00 8.82 24.67
C PRO A 226 -50.39 9.89 25.59
N TYR A 227 -50.70 11.16 25.30
CA TYR A 227 -50.28 12.30 26.10
C TYR A 227 -50.67 12.10 27.57
N ASP A 228 -49.67 11.93 28.44
CA ASP A 228 -49.85 11.81 29.89
C ASP A 228 -49.88 13.21 30.53
N SER A 229 -51.08 13.67 30.88
CA SER A 229 -51.32 14.98 31.49
C SER A 229 -50.75 15.13 32.90
N THR A 230 -50.15 14.08 33.48
CA THR A 230 -49.57 14.12 34.83
C THR A 230 -48.06 14.36 34.85
N ARG A 231 -47.38 14.25 33.70
CA ARG A 231 -45.99 14.65 33.55
C ARG A 231 -45.91 16.15 33.32
N GLY A 232 -45.63 16.90 34.39
CA GLY A 232 -45.26 18.31 34.29
C GLY A 232 -43.92 18.45 33.54
N TYR A 233 -43.98 19.02 32.34
CA TYR A 233 -42.81 19.40 31.53
C TYR A 233 -42.25 20.76 31.95
#